data_AF-A0A935ZMP2-F1
#
_entry.id   AF-A0A935ZMP2-F1
#
_cell.length_a   1.000
_cell.length_b   1.000
_cell.length_c   1.000
_cell.angle_alpha   90.00
_cell.angle_beta   90.00
_cell.angle_gamma   90.00
#
_symmetry.space_group_name_H-M   'P 1'
#
loop_
_entity.id
_entity.type
_entity.pdbx_description
1 polymer ?
#
loop_
_entity_poly.entity_id
_entity_poly.type
_entity_poly.pdbx_seq_one_letter_code
_entity_poly.pdbx_strand_id
1 'polypeptide(L)'
;MSTRAPSSPQDSPARARIVLGFYGAVGLVGFFWHATAQDSNDVWRLDPSQGLATLAWTPMVGVGVGLAVVQVFRALEHHFAWLPALHAEFRSIFGRPGTGELILLAATSALAEELLFRGAMLDAWGLVPSSLVFALLHIPPRWQLWPWTASSLVAGLLFAELTLLTGNLGAATAAHFVVNLQNLWYITRHPPRPTVRGPVRPQKLQPPA
;
A
#
# COMPACT_ATOMS: atom_id res chain seq x y z
N MET A 1 37.03 6.86 -11.31
CA MET A 1 35.62 7.14 -10.98
C MET A 1 35.03 5.85 -10.39
N SER A 2 34.93 5.74 -9.07
CA SER A 2 34.52 4.49 -8.41
C SER A 2 33.01 4.29 -8.57
N THR A 3 32.61 3.37 -9.44
CA THR A 3 31.24 2.88 -9.52
C THR A 3 30.94 2.11 -8.23
N ARG A 4 30.32 2.77 -7.24
CA ARG A 4 29.78 2.08 -6.05
C ARG A 4 28.89 0.94 -6.56
N ALA A 5 29.27 -0.30 -6.25
CA ALA A 5 28.42 -1.45 -6.46
C ALA A 5 27.04 -1.17 -5.84
N PRO A 6 25.93 -1.57 -6.48
CA PRO A 6 24.62 -1.40 -5.88
C PRO A 6 24.61 -2.13 -4.54
N SER A 7 24.23 -1.42 -3.46
CA SER A 7 24.18 -2.00 -2.12
C SER A 7 23.27 -3.24 -2.13
N SER A 8 23.76 -4.32 -1.53
CA SER A 8 22.96 -5.51 -1.28
C SER A 8 21.73 -5.15 -0.43
N PRO A 9 20.59 -5.86 -0.60
CA PRO A 9 19.49 -5.73 0.34
C PRO A 9 19.97 -6.02 1.76
N GLN A 10 19.58 -5.17 2.72
CA GLN A 10 20.01 -5.29 4.11
C GLN A 10 18.85 -5.04 5.06
N ASP A 11 18.63 -5.98 5.98
CA ASP A 11 17.69 -5.81 7.07
C ASP A 11 18.25 -4.81 8.12
N SER A 12 17.35 -4.04 8.72
CA SER A 12 17.64 -3.06 9.77
C SER A 12 16.69 -3.27 10.95
N PRO A 13 17.19 -3.75 12.11
CA PRO A 13 16.39 -3.90 13.31
C PRO A 13 15.74 -2.59 13.80
N ALA A 14 16.35 -1.44 13.49
CA ALA A 14 15.77 -0.13 13.81
C ALA A 14 14.52 0.16 12.98
N ARG A 15 14.58 -0.08 11.66
CA ARG A 15 13.45 0.08 10.75
C ARG A 15 12.30 -0.87 11.12
N ALA A 16 12.59 -2.13 11.38
CA ALA A 16 11.59 -3.11 11.81
C ALA A 16 10.85 -2.66 13.08
N ARG A 17 11.56 -2.13 14.09
CA ARG A 17 10.95 -1.59 15.31
C ARG A 17 10.06 -0.37 15.05
N ILE A 18 10.49 0.54 14.17
CA ILE A 18 9.69 1.72 13.79
C ILE A 18 8.38 1.28 13.10
N VAL A 19 8.48 0.34 12.15
CA VAL A 19 7.33 -0.21 11.42
C VAL A 19 6.35 -0.86 12.39
N LEU A 20 6.84 -1.74 13.27
CA LEU A 20 6.03 -2.42 14.28
C LEU A 20 5.40 -1.44 15.28
N GLY A 21 6.15 -0.44 15.74
CA GLY A 21 5.64 0.57 16.67
C GLY A 21 4.55 1.44 16.05
N PHE A 22 4.79 1.93 14.84
CA PHE A 22 3.84 2.78 14.12
C PHE A 22 2.55 2.02 13.78
N TYR A 23 2.66 0.88 13.09
CA TYR A 23 1.48 0.12 12.71
C TYR A 23 0.82 -0.59 13.89
N GLY A 24 1.58 -0.95 14.93
CA GLY A 24 1.02 -1.40 16.20
C GLY A 24 0.11 -0.33 16.82
N ALA A 25 0.56 0.93 16.86
CA ALA A 25 -0.26 2.03 17.36
C ALA A 25 -1.51 2.27 16.50
N VAL A 26 -1.37 2.28 15.16
CA VAL A 26 -2.51 2.42 14.23
C VAL A 26 -3.53 1.29 14.44
N GLY A 27 -3.07 0.04 14.53
CA GLY A 27 -3.93 -1.11 14.74
C GLY A 27 -4.64 -1.07 16.10
N LEU A 28 -3.95 -0.65 17.16
CA LEU A 28 -4.56 -0.46 18.48
C LEU A 28 -5.62 0.65 18.46
N VAL A 29 -5.38 1.77 17.77
CA VAL A 29 -6.39 2.83 17.61
C VAL A 29 -7.61 2.29 16.88
N GLY A 30 -7.42 1.54 15.79
CA GLY A 30 -8.51 0.89 15.07
C GLY A 30 -9.29 -0.09 15.96
N PHE A 31 -8.59 -0.96 16.68
CA PHE A 31 -9.21 -1.92 17.58
C PHE A 31 -10.04 -1.25 18.68
N PHE A 32 -9.46 -0.29 19.43
CA PHE A 32 -10.17 0.36 20.54
C PHE A 32 -11.29 1.28 20.05
N TRP A 33 -11.14 1.92 18.89
CA TRP A 33 -12.26 2.64 18.28
C TRP A 33 -13.40 1.69 17.97
N HIS A 34 -13.16 0.59 17.24
CA HIS A 34 -14.22 -0.40 16.97
C HIS A 34 -14.87 -0.88 18.28
N ALA A 35 -14.05 -1.28 19.26
CA ALA A 35 -14.52 -1.77 20.55
C ALA A 35 -15.46 -0.80 21.27
N THR A 36 -15.13 0.48 21.27
CA THR A 36 -15.93 1.51 21.94
C THR A 36 -17.14 1.94 21.12
N ALA A 37 -17.05 1.98 19.79
CA ALA A 37 -18.14 2.41 18.92
C ALA A 37 -19.21 1.34 18.71
N GLN A 38 -18.82 0.06 18.70
CA GLN A 38 -19.70 -1.08 18.45
C GLN A 38 -20.04 -1.90 19.70
N ASP A 39 -19.50 -1.53 20.87
CA ASP A 39 -19.62 -2.29 22.12
C ASP A 39 -19.23 -3.78 21.94
N SER A 40 -18.22 -4.03 21.10
CA SER A 40 -17.79 -5.36 20.69
C SER A 40 -16.31 -5.40 20.34
N ASN A 41 -15.58 -6.43 20.79
CA ASN A 41 -14.19 -6.63 20.38
C ASN A 41 -14.04 -7.33 19.03
N ASP A 42 -15.14 -7.62 18.33
CA ASP A 42 -15.15 -8.34 17.05
C ASP A 42 -14.82 -7.43 15.85
N VAL A 43 -13.64 -6.83 15.90
CA VAL A 43 -13.13 -5.96 14.82
C VAL A 43 -13.00 -6.70 13.49
N TRP A 44 -12.83 -8.03 13.54
CA TRP A 44 -12.68 -8.87 12.36
C TRP A 44 -14.02 -9.22 11.70
N ARG A 45 -15.14 -8.92 12.37
CA ARG A 45 -16.52 -9.26 11.98
C ARG A 45 -16.70 -10.76 11.80
N LEU A 46 -16.28 -11.53 12.79
CA LEU A 46 -16.55 -12.95 12.89
C LEU A 46 -18.02 -13.17 13.27
N ASP A 47 -18.91 -13.00 12.30
CA ASP A 47 -20.30 -13.42 12.43
C ASP A 47 -20.33 -14.92 12.80
N PRO A 48 -21.02 -15.33 13.90
CA PRO A 48 -21.11 -16.73 14.32
C PRO A 48 -21.63 -17.70 13.25
N SER A 49 -22.33 -17.18 12.23
CA SER A 49 -22.78 -17.96 11.07
C SER A 49 -21.67 -18.25 10.05
N GLN A 50 -20.55 -17.53 10.11
CA GLN A 50 -19.38 -17.79 9.26
C GLN A 50 -18.57 -18.96 9.78
N GLY A 51 -18.67 -20.09 9.07
CA GLY A 51 -17.81 -21.25 9.33
C GLY A 51 -16.35 -21.02 8.88
N LEU A 52 -15.46 -21.93 9.30
CA LEU A 52 -14.04 -21.93 8.90
C LEU A 52 -13.83 -21.88 7.38
N ALA A 53 -14.73 -22.48 6.60
CA ALA A 53 -14.68 -22.42 5.14
C ALA A 53 -14.79 -20.97 4.64
N THR A 54 -15.67 -20.16 5.22
CA THR A 54 -15.81 -18.74 4.89
C THR A 54 -14.54 -17.96 5.21
N LEU A 55 -14.01 -18.15 6.42
CA LEU A 55 -12.78 -17.49 6.85
C LEU A 55 -11.55 -17.91 6.02
N ALA A 56 -11.59 -19.09 5.39
CA ALA A 56 -10.53 -19.57 4.51
C ALA A 56 -10.63 -19.03 3.07
N TRP A 57 -11.83 -18.91 2.50
CA TRP A 57 -11.97 -18.48 1.10
C TRP A 57 -11.95 -16.95 0.93
N THR A 58 -12.42 -16.17 1.91
CA THR A 58 -12.47 -14.70 1.75
C THR A 58 -11.09 -14.07 1.55
N PRO A 59 -10.01 -14.49 2.25
CA PRO A 59 -8.66 -14.01 1.94
C PRO A 59 -8.19 -14.42 0.53
N MET A 60 -8.62 -15.58 0.00
CA MET A 60 -8.25 -16.00 -1.35
C MET A 60 -8.85 -15.08 -2.42
N VAL A 61 -10.10 -14.63 -2.22
CA VAL A 61 -10.71 -13.60 -3.07
C VAL A 61 -9.94 -12.30 -2.96
N GLY A 62 -9.56 -11.91 -1.73
CA GLY A 62 -8.69 -10.77 -1.49
C GLY A 62 -7.38 -10.84 -2.27
N VAL A 63 -6.68 -11.99 -2.21
CA VAL A 63 -5.45 -12.24 -2.99
C VAL A 63 -5.71 -12.08 -4.49
N GLY A 64 -6.78 -12.66 -5.02
CA GLY A 64 -7.15 -12.55 -6.43
C GLY A 64 -7.36 -11.10 -6.86
N VAL A 65 -8.10 -10.32 -6.06
CA VAL A 65 -8.32 -8.89 -6.32
C VAL A 65 -7.03 -8.10 -6.21
N GLY A 66 -6.22 -8.33 -5.18
CA GLY A 66 -4.93 -7.65 -5.00
C GLY A 66 -3.98 -7.91 -6.17
N LEU A 67 -3.92 -9.15 -6.67
CA LEU A 67 -3.17 -9.50 -7.88
C LEU A 67 -3.70 -8.73 -9.08
N ALA A 68 -5.02 -8.72 -9.31
CA ALA A 68 -5.63 -8.01 -10.43
C ALA A 68 -5.31 -6.50 -10.40
N VAL A 69 -5.42 -5.87 -9.22
CA VAL A 69 -5.03 -4.46 -9.02
C VAL A 69 -3.57 -4.24 -9.41
N VAL A 70 -2.64 -5.04 -8.91
CA VAL A 70 -1.22 -4.92 -9.27
C VAL A 70 -1.04 -5.04 -10.78
N GLN A 71 -1.63 -6.05 -11.43
CA GLN A 71 -1.49 -6.24 -12.87
C GLN A 71 -2.04 -5.07 -13.69
N VAL A 72 -3.17 -4.49 -13.27
CA VAL A 72 -3.72 -3.27 -13.89
C VAL A 72 -2.70 -2.13 -13.78
N PHE A 73 -2.15 -1.87 -12.59
CA PHE A 73 -1.14 -0.81 -12.42
C PHE A 73 0.13 -1.06 -13.23
N ARG A 74 0.58 -2.32 -13.35
CA ARG A 74 1.72 -2.69 -14.19
C ARG A 74 1.45 -2.44 -15.67
N ALA A 75 0.26 -2.76 -16.16
CA ALA A 75 -0.14 -2.48 -17.54
C ALA A 75 -0.19 -0.97 -17.80
N LEU A 76 -0.72 -0.21 -16.84
CA LEU A 76 -0.85 1.25 -16.92
C LEU A 76 0.48 2.00 -16.79
N GLU A 77 1.56 1.36 -16.32
CA GLU A 77 2.89 1.96 -16.14
C GLU A 77 3.46 2.55 -17.44
N HIS A 78 3.08 2.02 -18.60
CA HIS A 78 3.49 2.55 -19.91
C HIS A 78 2.67 3.76 -20.38
N HIS A 79 1.47 3.94 -19.83
CA HIS A 79 0.52 4.95 -20.28
C HIS A 79 0.60 6.24 -19.45
N PHE A 80 1.07 6.15 -18.20
CA PHE A 80 1.08 7.28 -17.29
C PHE A 80 2.47 7.58 -16.73
N ALA A 81 3.00 8.77 -17.06
CA ALA A 81 4.32 9.22 -16.62
C ALA A 81 4.46 9.39 -15.09
N TRP A 82 3.35 9.52 -14.35
CA TRP A 82 3.37 9.61 -12.89
C TRP A 82 3.71 8.27 -12.21
N LEU A 83 3.47 7.12 -12.86
CA LEU A 83 3.76 5.81 -12.29
C LEU A 83 5.28 5.56 -12.13
N PRO A 84 6.12 5.76 -13.17
CA PRO A 84 7.57 5.71 -12.99
C PRO A 84 8.12 6.79 -12.05
N ALA A 85 7.48 7.97 -11.99
CA ALA A 85 7.86 9.03 -11.06
C ALA A 85 7.59 8.63 -9.60
N LEU A 86 6.41 8.05 -9.32
CA LEU A 86 6.06 7.51 -8.01
C LEU A 86 7.01 6.38 -7.60
N HIS A 87 7.34 5.47 -8.53
CA HIS A 87 8.33 4.42 -8.31
C HIS A 87 9.66 5.03 -7.85
N ALA A 88 10.17 6.03 -8.57
CA ALA A 88 11.42 6.68 -8.22
C ALA A 88 11.38 7.34 -6.82
N GLU A 89 10.27 8.01 -6.49
CA GLU A 89 10.07 8.64 -5.18
C GLU A 89 10.05 7.60 -4.06
N PHE A 90 9.27 6.53 -4.18
CA PHE A 90 9.19 5.49 -3.16
C PHE A 90 10.50 4.72 -3.02
N ARG A 91 11.18 4.44 -4.13
CA ARG A 91 12.51 3.82 -4.09
C ARG A 91 13.52 4.68 -3.34
N SER A 92 13.43 6.02 -3.45
CA SER A 92 14.31 6.92 -2.70
C SER A 92 14.05 6.90 -1.19
N ILE A 93 12.80 6.65 -0.77
CA ILE A 93 12.39 6.56 0.63
C ILE A 93 12.80 5.20 1.23
N PHE A 94 12.45 4.10 0.56
CA PHE A 94 12.63 2.76 1.10
C PHE A 94 14.04 2.20 0.86
N GLY A 95 14.73 2.65 -0.18
CA GLY A 95 16.02 2.10 -0.58
C GLY A 95 15.92 0.63 -1.02
N ARG A 96 16.70 -0.25 -0.38
CA ARG A 96 16.78 -1.70 -0.68
C ARG A 96 16.66 -2.52 0.62
N PRO A 97 15.47 -2.58 1.24
CA PRO A 97 15.24 -3.39 2.43
C PRO A 97 15.33 -4.89 2.09
N GLY A 98 15.70 -5.70 3.08
CA GLY A 98 15.71 -7.15 2.92
C GLY A 98 14.31 -7.73 2.74
N THR A 99 14.23 -9.02 2.46
CA THR A 99 12.96 -9.69 2.17
C THR A 99 12.06 -9.77 3.41
N GLY A 100 12.64 -10.08 4.57
CA GLY A 100 11.88 -10.17 5.82
C GLY A 100 11.21 -8.84 6.18
N GLU A 101 11.91 -7.73 6.00
CA GLU A 101 11.34 -6.40 6.23
C GLU A 101 10.25 -6.01 5.25
N LEU A 102 10.34 -6.43 3.99
CA LEU A 102 9.25 -6.18 3.04
C LEU A 102 7.98 -6.90 3.45
N ILE A 103 8.10 -8.17 3.83
CA ILE A 103 6.97 -8.97 4.31
C ILE A 103 6.42 -8.36 5.59
N LEU A 104 7.30 -8.00 6.54
CA LEU A 104 6.91 -7.35 7.79
C LEU A 104 6.13 -6.06 7.51
N LEU A 105 6.71 -5.15 6.72
CA LEU A 105 6.09 -3.87 6.38
C LEU A 105 4.73 -4.08 5.72
N ALA A 106 4.64 -4.92 4.69
CA ALA A 106 3.40 -5.17 3.97
C ALA A 106 2.33 -5.81 4.86
N ALA A 107 2.71 -6.76 5.73
CA ALA A 107 1.77 -7.46 6.61
C ALA A 107 1.27 -6.54 7.73
N THR A 108 2.18 -5.83 8.42
CA THR A 108 1.79 -4.94 9.51
C THR A 108 1.01 -3.74 9.01
N SER A 109 1.37 -3.20 7.84
CA SER A 109 0.63 -2.07 7.26
C SER A 109 -0.77 -2.48 6.85
N ALA A 110 -0.91 -3.57 6.09
CA ALA A 110 -2.20 -4.06 5.65
C ALA A 110 -3.12 -4.39 6.83
N LEU A 111 -2.61 -5.11 7.84
CA LEU A 111 -3.40 -5.46 9.01
C LEU A 111 -3.85 -4.22 9.80
N ALA A 112 -2.91 -3.35 10.16
CA ALA A 112 -3.21 -2.19 10.99
C ALA A 112 -4.13 -1.17 10.30
N GLU A 113 -3.88 -0.91 9.01
CA GLU A 113 -4.70 0.01 8.23
C GLU A 113 -6.10 -0.57 8.04
N GLU A 114 -6.27 -1.85 7.69
CA GLU A 114 -7.63 -2.42 7.55
C GLU A 114 -8.39 -2.49 8.89
N LEU A 115 -7.72 -2.73 10.03
CA LEU A 115 -8.35 -2.60 11.34
C LEU A 115 -8.89 -1.19 11.58
N LEU A 116 -8.13 -0.15 11.22
CA LEU A 116 -8.57 1.23 11.38
C LEU A 116 -9.67 1.61 10.39
N PHE A 117 -9.46 1.39 9.10
CA PHE A 117 -10.36 1.89 8.07
C PHE A 117 -11.60 1.03 7.88
N ARG A 118 -11.47 -0.30 7.92
CA ARG A 118 -12.58 -1.25 7.63
C ARG A 118 -13.15 -1.84 8.90
N GLY A 119 -12.31 -2.04 9.91
CA GLY A 119 -12.75 -2.46 11.25
C GLY A 119 -13.46 -1.33 11.99
N ALA A 120 -12.90 -0.12 12.03
CA ALA A 120 -13.49 0.98 12.82
C ALA A 120 -14.23 2.04 11.99
N MET A 121 -13.52 2.73 11.07
CA MET A 121 -14.09 3.88 10.36
C MET A 121 -15.25 3.50 9.43
N LEU A 122 -15.20 2.33 8.78
CA LEU A 122 -16.28 1.85 7.92
C LEU A 122 -17.56 1.63 8.73
N ASP A 123 -17.47 1.04 9.92
CA ASP A 123 -18.63 0.84 10.80
C ASP A 123 -19.17 2.16 11.36
N ALA A 124 -18.29 3.11 11.66
CA ALA A 124 -18.67 4.40 12.20
C ALA A 124 -19.25 5.36 11.15
N TRP A 125 -18.64 5.42 9.96
CA TRP A 125 -18.87 6.48 8.98
C TRP A 125 -19.33 5.98 7.60
N GLY A 126 -19.32 4.67 7.37
CA GLY A 126 -19.71 4.07 6.10
C GLY A 126 -18.63 4.12 5.01
N LEU A 127 -19.00 3.63 3.84
CA LEU A 127 -18.08 3.32 2.73
C LEU A 127 -17.37 4.54 2.17
N VAL A 128 -18.09 5.63 1.91
CA VAL A 128 -17.52 6.81 1.24
C VAL A 128 -16.61 7.61 2.16
N PRO A 129 -17.01 8.00 3.39
CA PRO A 129 -16.15 8.79 4.26
C PRO A 129 -14.88 8.05 4.69
N SER A 130 -14.97 6.76 5.02
CA SER A 130 -13.79 5.95 5.37
C SER A 130 -12.78 5.88 4.23
N SER A 131 -13.26 5.69 2.98
CA SER A 131 -12.43 5.65 1.78
C SER A 131 -11.80 7.01 1.43
N LEU A 132 -12.53 8.11 1.67
CA LEU A 132 -12.00 9.46 1.49
C LEU A 132 -10.86 9.73 2.48
N VAL A 133 -11.02 9.41 3.76
CA VAL A 133 -9.97 9.60 4.76
C VAL A 133 -8.74 8.74 4.44
N PHE A 134 -8.94 7.50 4.02
CA PHE A 134 -7.86 6.65 3.52
C PHE A 134 -7.09 7.34 2.38
N ALA A 135 -7.81 7.85 1.37
CA ALA A 135 -7.18 8.55 0.25
C ALA A 135 -6.43 9.82 0.66
N LEU A 136 -7.00 10.62 1.58
CA LEU A 136 -6.39 11.87 2.04
C LEU A 136 -5.06 11.64 2.78
N LEU A 137 -4.90 10.49 3.44
CA LEU A 137 -3.63 10.10 4.06
C LEU A 137 -2.56 9.67 3.03
N HIS A 138 -2.96 9.49 1.78
CA HIS A 138 -2.10 9.16 0.63
C HIS A 138 -1.88 10.39 -0.27
N ILE A 139 -1.89 11.60 0.29
CA ILE A 139 -1.53 12.82 -0.45
C ILE A 139 0.00 12.98 -0.45
N PRO A 140 0.66 12.85 -1.62
CA PRO A 140 2.08 13.14 -1.72
C PRO A 140 2.33 14.65 -1.73
N PRO A 141 3.52 15.10 -1.29
CA PRO A 141 3.87 16.52 -1.29
C PRO A 141 3.94 17.13 -2.70
N ARG A 142 4.17 16.28 -3.72
CA ARG A 142 4.21 16.69 -5.12
C ARG A 142 2.85 16.48 -5.78
N TRP A 143 2.26 17.56 -6.27
CA TRP A 143 0.94 17.52 -6.93
C TRP A 143 0.92 16.63 -8.18
N GLN A 144 2.04 16.45 -8.88
CA GLN A 144 2.12 15.55 -10.04
C GLN A 144 1.86 14.08 -9.67
N LEU A 145 1.95 13.74 -8.38
CA LEU A 145 1.70 12.41 -7.85
C LEU A 145 0.30 12.25 -7.25
N TRP A 146 -0.56 13.27 -7.28
CA TRP A 146 -1.96 13.16 -6.83
C TRP A 146 -2.80 12.09 -7.53
N PRO A 147 -2.50 11.64 -8.78
CA PRO A 147 -3.13 10.43 -9.31
C PRO A 147 -2.96 9.19 -8.41
N TRP A 148 -1.91 9.13 -7.58
CA TRP A 148 -1.76 8.10 -6.54
C TRP A 148 -2.79 8.26 -5.41
N THR A 149 -3.10 9.48 -5.00
CA THR A 149 -4.19 9.78 -4.05
C THR A 149 -5.54 9.35 -4.62
N ALA A 150 -5.82 9.68 -5.88
CA ALA A 150 -7.04 9.24 -6.56
C ALA A 150 -7.11 7.70 -6.68
N SER A 151 -5.98 7.06 -6.99
CA SER A 151 -5.85 5.60 -6.98
C SER A 151 -6.12 5.00 -5.61
N SER A 152 -5.65 5.67 -4.55
CA SER A 152 -5.88 5.26 -3.16
C SER A 152 -7.34 5.40 -2.75
N LEU A 153 -8.08 6.39 -3.29
CA LEU A 153 -9.54 6.46 -3.12
C LEU A 153 -10.25 5.27 -3.75
N VAL A 154 -9.86 4.89 -4.97
CA VAL A 154 -10.44 3.73 -5.66
C VAL A 154 -10.14 2.43 -4.90
N ALA A 155 -8.90 2.23 -4.45
CA ALA A 155 -8.54 1.12 -3.57
C ALA A 155 -9.31 1.18 -2.25
N GLY A 156 -9.49 2.39 -1.72
CA GLY A 156 -10.32 2.75 -0.58
C GLY A 156 -11.71 2.10 -0.66
N LEU A 157 -12.43 2.48 -1.70
CA LEU A 157 -13.78 2.01 -2.00
C LEU A 157 -13.80 0.51 -2.25
N LEU A 158 -12.84 -0.02 -3.02
CA LEU A 158 -12.73 -1.45 -3.32
C LEU A 158 -12.57 -2.31 -2.07
N PHE A 159 -11.69 -1.94 -1.13
CA PHE A 159 -11.46 -2.70 0.09
C PHE A 159 -12.62 -2.56 1.09
N ALA A 160 -13.27 -1.39 1.12
CA ALA A 160 -14.51 -1.22 1.88
C ALA A 160 -15.62 -2.14 1.34
N GLU A 161 -15.83 -2.13 0.02
CA GLU A 161 -16.82 -3.00 -0.64
C GLU A 161 -16.50 -4.49 -0.44
N LEU A 162 -15.23 -4.90 -0.56
CA LEU A 162 -14.82 -6.26 -0.25
C LEU A 162 -15.22 -6.67 1.17
N THR A 163 -14.93 -5.83 2.16
CA THR A 163 -15.31 -6.10 3.56
C THR A 163 -16.82 -6.24 3.74
N LEU A 164 -17.61 -5.38 3.08
CA LEU A 164 -19.07 -5.45 3.16
C LEU A 164 -19.63 -6.71 2.48
N LEU A 165 -19.11 -7.06 1.30
CA LEU A 165 -19.54 -8.24 0.54
C LEU A 165 -19.15 -9.56 1.20
N THR A 166 -17.95 -9.63 1.79
CA THR A 166 -17.49 -10.85 2.47
C THR A 166 -17.90 -10.92 3.94
N GLY A 167 -18.37 -9.81 4.51
CA GLY A 167 -18.78 -9.73 5.90
C GLY A 167 -17.62 -9.91 6.90
N ASN A 168 -16.37 -9.79 6.48
CA ASN A 168 -15.18 -9.89 7.33
C ASN A 168 -13.98 -9.17 6.73
N LEU A 169 -12.97 -8.88 7.56
CA LEU A 169 -11.76 -8.17 7.14
C LEU A 169 -10.78 -8.99 6.29
N GLY A 170 -10.98 -10.31 6.18
CA GLY A 170 -10.02 -11.22 5.55
C GLY A 170 -9.72 -10.87 4.09
N ALA A 171 -10.77 -10.55 3.32
CA ALA A 171 -10.62 -10.20 1.91
C ALA A 171 -9.86 -8.89 1.70
N ALA A 172 -10.26 -7.82 2.40
CA ALA A 172 -9.61 -6.52 2.30
C ALA A 172 -8.14 -6.58 2.77
N THR A 173 -7.88 -7.24 3.91
CA THR A 173 -6.52 -7.38 4.47
C THR A 173 -5.60 -8.13 3.51
N ALA A 174 -6.08 -9.23 2.93
CA ALA A 174 -5.28 -10.00 1.98
C ALA A 174 -5.04 -9.24 0.66
N ALA A 175 -6.05 -8.53 0.14
CA ALA A 175 -5.90 -7.70 -1.05
C ALA A 175 -4.85 -6.59 -0.83
N HIS A 176 -4.97 -5.87 0.29
CA HIS A 176 -4.05 -4.80 0.66
C HIS A 176 -2.63 -5.35 0.86
N PHE A 177 -2.47 -6.47 1.57
CA PHE A 177 -1.18 -7.13 1.74
C PHE A 177 -0.51 -7.46 0.39
N VAL A 178 -1.26 -8.06 -0.54
CA VAL A 178 -0.74 -8.43 -1.87
C VAL A 178 -0.33 -7.20 -2.67
N VAL A 179 -1.16 -6.15 -2.67
CA VAL A 179 -0.85 -4.89 -3.34
C VAL A 179 0.44 -4.29 -2.78
N ASN A 180 0.57 -4.21 -1.46
CA ASN A 180 1.74 -3.63 -0.81
C ASN A 180 2.99 -4.48 -1.04
N LEU A 181 2.93 -5.78 -0.81
CA LEU A 181 4.08 -6.67 -0.94
C LEU A 181 4.64 -6.65 -2.36
N GLN A 182 3.79 -6.79 -3.37
CA GLN A 182 4.25 -6.81 -4.77
C GLN A 182 4.79 -5.46 -5.22
N ASN A 183 4.13 -4.36 -4.84
CA ASN A 183 4.62 -3.03 -5.21
C ASN A 183 5.94 -2.70 -4.51
N LEU A 184 6.06 -2.95 -3.20
CA LEU A 184 7.30 -2.76 -2.46
C LEU A 184 8.42 -3.63 -3.04
N TRP A 185 8.13 -4.89 -3.36
CA TRP A 185 9.08 -5.78 -4.03
C TRP A 185 9.51 -5.19 -5.37
N TYR A 186 8.57 -4.90 -6.26
CA TYR A 186 8.89 -4.37 -7.58
C TYR A 186 9.73 -3.09 -7.49
N ILE A 187 9.31 -2.11 -6.69
CA ILE A 187 9.94 -0.79 -6.57
C ILE A 187 11.38 -0.86 -6.04
N THR A 188 11.61 -1.71 -5.04
CA THR A 188 12.91 -1.81 -4.37
C THR A 188 13.88 -2.72 -5.12
N ARG A 189 13.39 -3.71 -5.87
CA ARG A 189 14.23 -4.62 -6.67
C ARG A 189 14.53 -4.09 -8.07
N HIS A 190 13.61 -3.37 -8.71
CA HIS A 190 13.77 -2.90 -10.09
C HIS A 190 14.00 -1.37 -10.16
N PRO A 191 14.89 -0.88 -11.04
CA PRO A 191 15.03 0.55 -11.25
C PRO A 191 13.75 1.13 -11.86
N PRO A 192 13.37 2.37 -11.52
CA PRO A 192 12.27 3.04 -12.19
C PRO A 192 12.60 3.20 -13.67
N ARG A 193 11.58 3.12 -14.52
CA ARG A 193 11.76 3.38 -15.95
C ARG A 193 12.15 4.85 -16.17
N PRO A 194 13.09 5.14 -17.09
CA PRO A 194 13.42 6.51 -17.45
C PRO A 194 12.17 7.23 -17.95
N THR A 195 11.77 8.30 -17.27
CA THR A 195 10.82 9.25 -17.86
C THR A 195 11.61 10.09 -18.86
N VAL A 196 11.29 10.00 -20.16
CA VAL A 196 11.94 10.82 -21.18
C VAL A 196 11.61 12.28 -20.89
N ARG A 197 12.53 13.01 -20.26
CA ARG A 197 12.44 14.45 -20.07
C ARG A 197 12.87 15.18 -21.35
N GLY A 198 11.97 15.27 -22.32
CA GLY A 198 12.13 16.13 -23.51
C GLY A 198 13.41 15.90 -24.32
N PRO A 199 13.62 16.66 -25.41
CA PRO A 199 14.84 16.52 -26.20
C PRO A 199 16.05 17.00 -25.41
N VAL A 200 17.08 16.16 -25.32
CA VAL A 200 18.41 16.53 -24.82
C VAL A 200 18.92 17.68 -25.70
N ARG A 201 18.92 18.91 -25.17
CA ARG A 201 19.52 20.05 -25.87
C ARG A 201 21.01 19.78 -25.96
N PRO A 202 21.61 19.60 -27.14
CA PRO A 202 23.04 19.36 -27.24
C PRO A 202 23.78 20.54 -26.62
N GLN A 203 24.68 20.22 -25.68
CA GLN A 203 25.58 21.20 -25.08
C GLN A 203 26.41 21.77 -26.23
N LYS A 204 26.19 23.04 -26.58
CA LYS A 204 27.02 23.73 -27.57
C LYS A 204 28.46 23.68 -27.05
N LEU A 205 29.30 22.88 -27.69
CA LEU A 205 30.75 22.92 -27.52
C LEU A 205 31.19 24.36 -27.80
N GLN A 206 31.70 25.04 -26.77
CA GLN A 206 32.40 26.30 -26.97
C GLN A 206 33.72 25.99 -27.67
N PRO A 207 34.04 26.70 -28.77
CA PRO A 207 35.33 26.52 -29.42
C PRO A 207 36.46 26.98 -28.47
N PRO A 208 37.64 26.32 -28.52
CA PRO A 208 38.81 26.75 -27.78
C PRO A 208 39.23 28.16 -28.23
N ALA A 209 39.64 28.97 -27.25
CA ALA A 209 40.16 30.33 -27.44
C ALA A 209 41.55 30.33 -28.10
#